data_AF-A0A957P9X2-F1
#
_entry.id   AF-A0A957P9X2-F1
#
_cell.length_a   1.000
_cell.length_b   1.000
_cell.length_c   1.000
_cell.angle_alpha   90.00
_cell.angle_beta   90.00
_cell.angle_gamma   90.00
#
_symmetry.space_group_name_H-M   'P 1'
#
loop_
_entity.id
_entity.type
_entity.pdbx_description
1 polymer ?
#
loop_
_entity_poly.entity_id
_entity_poly.type
_entity_poly.pdbx_seq_one_letter_code
_entity_poly.pdbx_strand_id
1 'polypeptide(L)'
;DQIHPNARAASVIALCAAKQSPSAFWQMHNLLFETQDQWASLPDPSDFFDGLALQVDVDKADFDACLNTGDVDTLIDTAYADARALNFQGTPSFHFVNEETGDAYDLVGAQPFDRFQAWLDAMIAGEAPADATASEDGGDNEIPYWATAEGLAPDPERPGYTMAGDEYRGDVDAPVVVIEYSDFQCPFCGRHVVETQPVLDEEFVDTGKVRWVFKHFPLNIHPQAPAAGAAAECAADQDKFWEMHELLFENVQAWSISDPTPVFLDLATQLDLNMADFESCLAGDDAMARVQEDFTAGRPYVQGTPTFIVMVGGQGRIIPGALPAESFVQAINSVLDAVQ
;
A
#
# COMPACT_ATOMS: atom_id res chain seq x y z
N ASP A 1 7.97 15.17 -3.95
CA ASP A 1 7.77 13.87 -4.63
C ASP A 1 9.07 13.21 -5.02
N GLN A 2 9.56 12.29 -4.18
CA GLN A 2 10.75 11.47 -4.49
C GLN A 2 10.39 10.19 -5.28
N ILE A 3 9.10 9.86 -5.39
CA ILE A 3 8.61 8.61 -6.01
C ILE A 3 8.19 8.84 -7.48
N HIS A 4 7.65 10.02 -7.83
CA HIS A 4 7.28 10.40 -9.19
C HIS A 4 7.78 11.82 -9.54
N PRO A 5 9.08 11.99 -9.84
CA PRO A 5 9.71 13.31 -9.95
C PRO A 5 9.08 14.20 -11.05
N ASN A 6 8.54 13.59 -12.11
CA ASN A 6 7.98 14.31 -13.26
C ASN A 6 6.44 14.39 -13.25
N ALA A 7 5.74 13.86 -12.23
CA ALA A 7 4.28 13.86 -12.20
C ALA A 7 3.69 15.27 -12.23
N ARG A 8 4.26 16.20 -11.45
CA ARG A 8 3.82 17.60 -11.46
C ARG A 8 4.00 18.26 -12.82
N ALA A 9 5.15 18.05 -13.47
CA ALA A 9 5.42 18.60 -14.79
C ALA A 9 4.44 18.04 -15.84
N ALA A 10 4.08 16.76 -15.76
CA ALA A 10 3.04 16.17 -16.60
C ALA A 10 1.65 16.81 -16.36
N SER A 11 1.28 17.11 -15.11
CA SER A 11 0.05 17.85 -14.81
C SER A 11 0.05 19.27 -15.41
N VAL A 12 1.20 19.96 -15.36
CA VAL A 12 1.38 21.29 -15.95
C VAL A 12 1.11 21.26 -17.45
N ILE A 13 1.71 20.32 -18.19
CA ILE A 13 1.50 20.27 -19.65
C ILE A 13 0.07 19.90 -20.04
N ALA A 14 -0.58 19.01 -19.27
CA ALA A 14 -1.98 18.64 -19.50
C ALA A 14 -2.90 19.85 -19.30
N LEU A 15 -2.69 20.64 -18.25
CA LEU A 15 -3.46 21.85 -17.98
C LEU A 15 -3.17 22.98 -18.97
N CYS A 16 -1.94 23.10 -19.46
CA CYS A 16 -1.63 24.05 -20.53
C CYS A 16 -2.29 23.67 -21.85
N ALA A 17 -2.42 22.37 -22.17
CA ALA A 17 -3.25 21.92 -23.28
C ALA A 17 -4.74 22.23 -23.03
N ALA A 18 -5.23 22.05 -21.79
CA ALA A 18 -6.61 22.33 -21.40
C ALA A 18 -7.01 23.80 -21.59
N LYS A 19 -6.07 24.75 -21.41
CA LYS A 19 -6.32 26.18 -21.66
C LYS A 19 -6.73 26.48 -23.10
N GLN A 20 -6.35 25.63 -24.04
CA GLN A 20 -6.67 25.82 -25.46
C GLN A 20 -7.97 25.12 -25.86
N SER A 21 -8.16 23.86 -25.42
CA SER A 21 -9.45 23.19 -25.55
C SER A 21 -9.65 22.05 -24.55
N PRO A 22 -10.90 21.73 -24.16
CA PRO A 22 -11.19 20.55 -23.34
C PRO A 22 -10.73 19.23 -23.99
N SER A 23 -10.79 19.12 -25.31
CA SER A 23 -10.31 17.94 -26.04
C SER A 23 -8.79 17.80 -26.00
N ALA A 24 -8.05 18.91 -26.04
CA ALA A 24 -6.59 18.89 -25.96
C ALA A 24 -6.10 18.38 -24.60
N PHE A 25 -6.82 18.66 -23.50
CA PHE A 25 -6.55 18.04 -22.21
C PHE A 25 -6.58 16.52 -22.30
N TRP A 26 -7.69 15.94 -22.82
CA TRP A 26 -7.85 14.49 -22.88
C TRP A 26 -6.89 13.80 -23.85
N GLN A 27 -6.55 14.46 -24.96
CA GLN A 27 -5.50 13.97 -25.88
C GLN A 27 -4.14 13.95 -25.18
N MET A 28 -3.75 15.04 -24.51
CA MET A 28 -2.50 15.12 -23.76
C MET A 28 -2.47 14.12 -22.60
N HIS A 29 -3.56 14.02 -21.84
CA HIS A 29 -3.74 13.05 -20.76
C HIS A 29 -3.49 11.62 -21.25
N ASN A 30 -4.13 11.21 -22.35
CA ASN A 30 -3.97 9.86 -22.88
C ASN A 30 -2.54 9.60 -23.33
N LEU A 31 -1.91 10.53 -24.06
CA LEU A 31 -0.52 10.40 -24.47
C LEU A 31 0.43 10.30 -23.28
N LEU A 32 0.22 11.10 -22.23
CA LEU A 32 1.01 11.05 -21.00
C LEU A 32 0.95 9.68 -20.34
N PHE A 33 -0.24 9.07 -20.24
CA PHE A 33 -0.38 7.73 -19.65
C PHE A 33 0.09 6.60 -20.58
N GLU A 34 -0.17 6.69 -21.89
CA GLU A 34 0.30 5.72 -22.89
C GLU A 34 1.83 5.65 -23.00
N THR A 35 2.51 6.74 -22.65
CA THR A 35 3.98 6.86 -22.75
C THR A 35 4.66 7.06 -21.40
N GLN A 36 3.97 6.79 -20.29
CA GLN A 36 4.44 7.09 -18.93
C GLN A 36 5.81 6.50 -18.62
N ASP A 37 6.06 5.27 -19.08
CA ASP A 37 7.33 4.56 -18.91
C ASP A 37 8.52 5.25 -19.58
N GLN A 38 8.28 6.13 -20.57
CA GLN A 38 9.31 6.82 -21.33
C GLN A 38 9.73 8.15 -20.71
N TRP A 39 8.84 8.81 -19.95
CA TRP A 39 9.10 10.16 -19.42
C TRP A 39 9.11 10.25 -17.88
N ALA A 40 8.42 9.37 -17.16
CA ALA A 40 8.18 9.53 -15.73
C ALA A 40 9.45 9.61 -14.86
N SER A 41 10.54 8.98 -15.32
CA SER A 41 11.82 8.92 -14.60
C SER A 41 12.96 9.66 -15.32
N LEU A 42 12.67 10.41 -16.38
CA LEU A 42 13.70 11.21 -17.06
C LEU A 42 14.27 12.28 -16.11
N PRO A 43 15.58 12.54 -16.14
CA PRO A 43 16.16 13.66 -15.40
C PRO A 43 15.56 15.02 -15.80
N ASP A 44 15.18 15.15 -17.07
CA ASP A 44 14.48 16.29 -17.63
C ASP A 44 13.54 15.80 -18.74
N PRO A 45 12.20 15.88 -18.56
CA PRO A 45 11.23 15.43 -19.55
C PRO A 45 10.84 16.50 -20.58
N SER A 46 11.43 17.71 -20.54
CA SER A 46 10.95 18.87 -21.31
C SER A 46 10.90 18.62 -22.83
N ASP A 47 11.96 18.06 -23.41
CA ASP A 47 12.00 17.72 -24.85
C ASP A 47 10.95 16.67 -25.24
N PHE A 48 10.69 15.71 -24.33
CA PHE A 48 9.68 14.68 -24.54
C PHE A 48 8.27 15.30 -24.56
N PHE A 49 7.99 16.18 -23.60
CA PHE A 49 6.72 16.89 -23.50
C PHE A 49 6.47 17.85 -24.66
N ASP A 50 7.51 18.51 -25.18
CA ASP A 50 7.42 19.28 -26.43
C ASP A 50 7.01 18.39 -27.61
N GLY A 51 7.54 17.16 -27.67
CA GLY A 51 7.15 16.15 -28.65
C GLY A 51 5.70 15.69 -28.53
N LEU A 52 5.16 15.59 -27.31
CA LEU A 52 3.74 15.31 -27.08
C LEU A 52 2.85 16.48 -27.53
N ALA A 53 3.27 17.72 -27.26
CA ALA A 53 2.53 18.92 -27.67
C ALA A 53 2.34 19.00 -29.19
N LEU A 54 3.28 18.49 -29.99
CA LEU A 54 3.16 18.41 -31.45
C LEU A 54 2.13 17.38 -31.94
N GLN A 55 1.72 16.44 -31.08
CA GLN A 55 0.73 15.41 -31.38
C GLN A 55 -0.68 15.78 -30.91
N VAL A 56 -0.79 16.78 -30.04
CA VAL A 56 -2.05 17.35 -29.57
C VAL A 56 -2.36 18.58 -30.42
N ASP A 57 -3.64 18.83 -30.69
CA ASP A 57 -4.09 20.02 -31.44
C ASP A 57 -3.99 21.28 -30.58
N VAL A 58 -2.75 21.73 -30.32
CA VAL A 58 -2.43 22.95 -29.56
C VAL A 58 -1.56 23.89 -30.39
N ASP A 59 -1.82 25.19 -30.27
CA ASP A 59 -0.88 26.24 -30.70
C ASP A 59 0.37 26.21 -29.79
N LYS A 60 1.53 26.00 -30.41
CA LYS A 60 2.80 25.86 -29.69
C LYS A 60 3.21 27.15 -28.97
N ALA A 61 2.93 28.32 -29.53
CA ALA A 61 3.32 29.58 -28.90
C ALA A 61 2.51 29.84 -27.64
N ASP A 62 1.20 29.59 -27.67
CA ASP A 62 0.33 29.73 -26.50
C ASP A 62 0.62 28.66 -25.44
N PHE A 63 0.94 27.44 -25.87
CA PHE A 63 1.37 26.36 -24.97
C PHE A 63 2.66 26.72 -24.24
N ASP A 64 3.69 27.17 -24.97
CA ASP A 64 4.98 27.56 -24.39
C ASP A 64 4.84 28.77 -23.47
N ALA A 65 3.98 29.73 -23.84
CA ALA A 65 3.65 30.85 -22.97
C ALA A 65 3.08 30.35 -21.63
N CYS A 66 2.13 29.41 -21.68
CA CYS A 66 1.52 28.83 -20.47
C CYS A 66 2.53 28.13 -19.56
N LEU A 67 3.47 27.36 -20.11
CA LEU A 67 4.51 26.68 -19.32
C LEU A 67 5.38 27.67 -18.54
N ASN A 68 5.57 28.88 -19.07
CA ASN A 68 6.46 29.90 -18.49
C ASN A 68 5.77 30.87 -17.52
N THR A 69 4.44 30.92 -17.48
CA THR A 69 3.74 31.86 -16.59
C THR A 69 3.59 31.37 -15.15
N GLY A 70 3.62 30.05 -14.94
CA GLY A 70 3.34 29.42 -13.64
C GLY A 70 1.86 29.49 -13.23
N ASP A 71 0.97 29.99 -14.09
CA ASP A 71 -0.45 30.18 -13.74
C ASP A 71 -1.16 28.85 -13.39
N VAL A 72 -0.70 27.74 -13.99
CA VAL A 72 -1.29 26.42 -13.76
C VAL A 72 -0.82 25.77 -12.46
N ASP A 73 0.30 26.23 -11.87
CA ASP A 73 0.79 25.70 -10.59
C ASP A 73 -0.22 25.93 -9.47
N THR A 74 -0.87 27.10 -9.46
CA THR A 74 -1.91 27.41 -8.46
C THR A 74 -3.12 26.48 -8.60
N LEU A 75 -3.50 26.11 -9.83
CA LEU A 75 -4.59 25.16 -10.06
C LEU A 75 -4.23 23.76 -9.56
N ILE A 76 -2.99 23.32 -9.80
CA ILE A 76 -2.47 22.04 -9.31
C ILE A 76 -2.47 22.04 -7.78
N ASP A 77 -1.93 23.07 -7.14
CA ASP A 77 -1.87 23.17 -5.67
C ASP A 77 -3.26 23.18 -5.04
N THR A 78 -4.22 23.85 -5.68
CA THR A 78 -5.63 23.86 -5.25
C THR A 78 -6.23 22.46 -5.36
N ALA A 79 -6.07 21.79 -6.51
CA ALA A 79 -6.57 20.43 -6.70
C ALA A 79 -5.96 19.42 -5.69
N TYR A 80 -4.67 19.57 -5.35
CA TYR A 80 -4.05 18.79 -4.28
C TYR A 80 -4.66 19.09 -2.91
N ALA A 81 -4.92 20.36 -2.59
CA ALA A 81 -5.57 20.74 -1.33
C ALA A 81 -6.99 20.18 -1.22
N ASP A 82 -7.77 20.22 -2.31
CA ASP A 82 -9.12 19.67 -2.38
C ASP A 82 -9.10 18.14 -2.19
N ALA A 83 -8.20 17.44 -2.88
CA ALA A 83 -8.01 15.99 -2.69
C ALA A 83 -7.63 15.64 -1.24
N ARG A 84 -6.80 16.46 -0.60
CA ARG A 84 -6.43 16.29 0.82
C ARG A 84 -7.60 16.56 1.77
N ALA A 85 -8.46 17.52 1.45
CA ALA A 85 -9.68 17.81 2.22
C ALA A 85 -10.69 16.65 2.12
N LEU A 86 -10.72 15.95 1.00
CA LEU A 86 -11.45 14.68 0.79
C LEU A 86 -10.73 13.45 1.38
N ASN A 87 -9.63 13.66 2.11
CA ASN A 87 -8.83 12.60 2.73
C ASN A 87 -8.29 11.56 1.73
N PHE A 88 -8.08 11.94 0.46
CA PHE A 88 -7.43 11.06 -0.52
C PHE A 88 -5.95 10.91 -0.18
N GLN A 89 -5.53 9.64 -0.05
CA GLN A 89 -4.16 9.28 0.34
C GLN A 89 -3.35 8.63 -0.80
N GLY A 90 -3.98 8.42 -1.96
CA GLY A 90 -3.34 7.84 -3.12
C GLY A 90 -4.13 8.04 -4.40
N THR A 91 -3.53 7.63 -5.52
CA THR A 91 -4.13 7.71 -6.85
C THR A 91 -4.25 6.31 -7.46
N PRO A 92 -5.24 6.07 -8.33
CA PRO A 92 -6.35 6.98 -8.63
C PRO A 92 -7.38 7.02 -7.49
N SER A 93 -8.02 8.17 -7.29
CA SER A 93 -9.16 8.34 -6.38
C SER A 93 -10.22 9.15 -7.11
N PHE A 94 -11.50 8.85 -6.87
CA PHE A 94 -12.62 9.38 -7.63
C PHE A 94 -13.67 9.93 -6.67
N HIS A 95 -14.05 11.19 -6.86
CA HIS A 95 -15.14 11.84 -6.16
C HIS A 95 -16.35 11.89 -7.10
N PHE A 96 -17.39 11.11 -6.80
CA PHE A 96 -18.62 11.10 -7.56
C PHE A 96 -19.61 12.06 -6.95
N VAL A 97 -20.20 12.95 -7.76
CA VAL A 97 -21.23 13.89 -7.33
C VAL A 97 -22.46 13.66 -8.17
N ASN A 98 -23.61 13.43 -7.53
CA ASN A 98 -24.91 13.53 -8.18
C ASN A 98 -25.36 14.99 -8.09
N GLU A 99 -25.31 15.72 -9.20
CA GLU A 99 -25.67 17.15 -9.22
C GLU A 99 -27.17 17.41 -8.97
N GLU A 100 -28.04 16.40 -9.18
CA GLU A 100 -29.47 16.54 -8.95
C GLU A 100 -29.83 16.44 -7.47
N THR A 101 -29.23 15.48 -6.75
CA THR A 101 -29.49 15.28 -5.32
C THR A 101 -28.54 16.06 -4.43
N GLY A 102 -27.34 16.37 -4.93
CA GLY A 102 -26.23 16.92 -4.15
C GLY A 102 -25.45 15.86 -3.38
N ASP A 103 -25.79 14.58 -3.52
CA ASP A 103 -25.09 13.48 -2.85
C ASP A 103 -23.71 13.28 -3.47
N ALA A 104 -22.73 12.94 -2.64
CA ALA A 104 -21.37 12.67 -3.07
C ALA A 104 -20.80 11.43 -2.40
N TYR A 105 -19.97 10.70 -3.15
CA TYR A 105 -19.36 9.44 -2.73
C TYR A 105 -17.94 9.33 -3.26
N ASP A 106 -17.06 8.75 -2.45
CA ASP A 106 -15.64 8.58 -2.79
C ASP A 106 -15.31 7.12 -3.09
N LEU A 107 -14.60 6.90 -4.21
CA LEU A 107 -14.07 5.61 -4.60
C LEU A 107 -12.55 5.69 -4.73
N VAL A 108 -11.83 4.99 -3.87
CA VAL A 108 -10.36 5.04 -3.82
C VAL A 108 -9.74 3.82 -4.50
N GLY A 109 -8.66 4.03 -5.22
CA GLY A 109 -7.86 3.00 -5.88
C GLY A 109 -8.30 2.66 -7.30
N ALA A 110 -7.46 1.88 -7.99
CA ALA A 110 -7.78 1.34 -9.32
C ALA A 110 -8.86 0.26 -9.19
N GLN A 111 -10.12 0.62 -9.38
CA GLN A 111 -11.25 -0.29 -9.27
C GLN A 111 -11.59 -0.96 -10.63
N PRO A 112 -12.14 -2.18 -10.62
CA PRO A 112 -12.56 -2.85 -11.85
C PRO A 112 -13.79 -2.18 -12.47
N PHE A 113 -13.95 -2.34 -13.79
CA PHE A 113 -15.06 -1.77 -14.56
C PHE A 113 -16.43 -2.10 -13.95
N ASP A 114 -16.66 -3.36 -13.56
CA ASP A 114 -17.95 -3.79 -13.01
C ASP A 114 -18.32 -3.03 -11.72
N ARG A 115 -17.33 -2.64 -10.92
CA ARG A 115 -17.56 -1.83 -9.72
C ARG A 115 -17.96 -0.40 -10.07
N PHE A 116 -17.25 0.22 -11.02
CA PHE A 116 -17.61 1.54 -11.55
C PHE A 116 -19.02 1.55 -12.13
N GLN A 117 -19.36 0.52 -12.92
CA GLN A 117 -20.66 0.39 -13.53
C GLN A 117 -21.75 0.31 -12.45
N ALA A 118 -21.60 -0.56 -11.45
CA ALA A 118 -22.57 -0.69 -10.37
C ALA A 118 -22.75 0.62 -9.58
N TRP A 119 -21.66 1.35 -9.33
CA TRP A 119 -21.72 2.64 -8.63
C TRP A 119 -22.47 3.70 -9.44
N LEU A 120 -22.14 3.84 -10.73
CA LEU A 120 -22.81 4.78 -11.61
C LEU A 120 -24.29 4.44 -11.78
N ASP A 121 -24.64 3.16 -11.98
CA ASP A 121 -26.02 2.72 -12.13
C ASP A 121 -26.85 3.04 -10.88
N ALA A 122 -26.30 2.85 -9.68
CA ALA A 122 -26.95 3.23 -8.42
C ALA A 122 -27.17 4.74 -8.32
N MET A 123 -26.13 5.55 -8.58
CA MET A 123 -26.25 7.02 -8.51
C MET A 123 -27.24 7.57 -9.55
N ILE A 124 -27.27 6.99 -10.75
CA ILE A 124 -28.25 7.33 -11.81
C ILE A 124 -29.67 6.99 -11.36
N ALA A 125 -29.86 5.90 -10.59
CA ALA A 125 -31.14 5.55 -9.99
C ALA A 125 -31.54 6.43 -8.80
N GLY A 126 -30.67 7.36 -8.36
CA GLY A 126 -30.87 8.15 -7.15
C GLY A 126 -30.66 7.36 -5.87
N GLU A 127 -29.93 6.25 -5.95
CA GLU A 127 -29.59 5.37 -4.84
C GLU A 127 -28.12 5.58 -4.44
N ALA A 128 -27.81 5.36 -3.16
CA ALA A 128 -26.43 5.32 -2.72
C ALA A 128 -25.74 4.08 -3.31
N PRO A 129 -24.51 4.18 -3.85
CA PRO A 129 -23.76 3.02 -4.30
C PRO A 129 -23.55 2.00 -3.17
N ALA A 130 -23.56 0.72 -3.51
CA ALA A 130 -23.23 -0.34 -2.56
C ALA A 130 -21.80 -0.15 -2.01
N ASP A 131 -21.65 -0.28 -0.69
CA ASP A 131 -20.42 -0.06 0.07
C ASP A 131 -19.83 1.36 -0.07
N ALA A 132 -20.61 2.34 -0.53
CA ALA A 132 -20.24 3.73 -0.41
C ALA A 132 -20.36 4.13 1.06
N THR A 133 -19.24 4.41 1.71
CA THR A 133 -19.24 5.25 2.90
C THR A 133 -19.71 6.62 2.44
N ALA A 134 -20.91 7.05 2.84
CA ALA A 134 -21.32 8.43 2.65
C ALA A 134 -20.21 9.32 3.19
N SER A 135 -19.83 10.36 2.43
CA SER A 135 -18.92 11.39 2.92
C SER A 135 -19.67 12.23 3.98
N GLU A 136 -19.90 11.62 5.14
CA GLU A 136 -20.40 12.26 6.34
C GLU A 136 -19.27 12.29 7.36
N ASP A 137 -19.06 13.48 7.91
CA ASP A 137 -18.22 13.80 9.06
C ASP A 137 -18.22 12.65 10.10
N GLY A 138 -17.10 11.92 10.19
CA GLY A 138 -16.77 11.05 11.32
C GLY A 138 -17.76 9.94 11.70
N GLY A 139 -18.13 9.06 10.77
CA GLY A 139 -18.80 7.80 11.12
C GLY A 139 -17.89 6.90 11.95
N ASP A 140 -18.41 6.31 13.03
CA ASP A 140 -17.70 5.45 13.97
C ASP A 140 -16.86 4.37 13.25
N ASN A 141 -15.56 4.59 13.17
CA ASN A 141 -14.55 3.64 12.69
C ASN A 141 -14.52 2.46 13.67
N GLU A 142 -15.31 1.42 13.43
CA GLU A 142 -15.10 0.16 14.15
C GLU A 142 -13.72 -0.37 13.76
N ILE A 143 -12.80 -0.34 14.73
CA ILE A 143 -11.45 -0.87 14.58
C ILE A 143 -11.60 -2.36 14.23
N PRO A 144 -11.00 -2.85 13.13
CA PRO A 144 -11.09 -4.26 12.78
C PRO A 144 -10.60 -5.13 13.94
N TYR A 145 -11.21 -6.31 14.12
CA TYR A 145 -10.86 -7.23 15.20
C TYR A 145 -9.34 -7.42 15.36
N TRP A 146 -8.61 -7.64 14.26
CA TRP A 146 -7.16 -7.82 14.22
C TRP A 146 -6.35 -6.60 14.68
N ALA A 147 -6.96 -5.42 14.78
CA ALA A 147 -6.37 -4.20 15.32
C ALA A 147 -6.98 -3.78 16.68
N THR A 148 -7.89 -4.56 17.26
CA THR A 148 -8.42 -4.30 18.61
C THR A 148 -7.48 -4.83 19.69
N ALA A 149 -7.64 -4.36 20.93
CA ALA A 149 -6.91 -4.92 22.07
C ALA A 149 -7.22 -6.43 22.28
N GLU A 150 -8.43 -6.89 21.95
CA GLU A 150 -8.80 -8.30 22.05
C GLU A 150 -8.13 -9.14 20.96
N GLY A 151 -8.19 -8.71 19.70
CA GLY A 151 -7.55 -9.43 18.60
C GLY A 151 -6.02 -9.41 18.67
N LEU A 152 -5.43 -8.33 19.19
CA LEU A 152 -3.98 -8.23 19.40
C LEU A 152 -3.50 -8.95 20.67
N ALA A 153 -4.38 -9.43 21.55
CA ALA A 153 -3.97 -10.17 22.73
C ALA A 153 -3.17 -11.44 22.32
N PRO A 154 -2.15 -11.87 23.08
CA PRO A 154 -1.47 -13.14 22.80
C PRO A 154 -2.44 -14.33 22.86
N ASP A 155 -2.33 -15.23 21.89
CA ASP A 155 -3.07 -16.49 21.86
C ASP A 155 -2.46 -17.47 22.88
N PRO A 156 -3.21 -17.91 23.91
CA PRO A 156 -2.70 -18.84 24.91
C PRO A 156 -2.48 -20.27 24.37
N GLU A 157 -3.09 -20.63 23.23
CA GLU A 157 -2.99 -21.95 22.61
C GLU A 157 -1.89 -21.99 21.53
N ARG A 158 -1.48 -20.84 20.99
CA ARG A 158 -0.46 -20.71 19.94
C ARG A 158 0.56 -19.61 20.30
N PRO A 159 1.61 -19.92 21.10
CA PRO A 159 2.63 -18.94 21.46
C PRO A 159 3.26 -18.27 20.24
N GLY A 160 3.45 -16.95 20.29
CA GLY A 160 3.93 -16.18 19.13
C GLY A 160 2.82 -15.58 18.26
N TYR A 161 1.56 -15.96 18.49
CA TYR A 161 0.42 -15.46 17.73
C TYR A 161 -0.49 -14.54 18.52
N THR A 162 -1.11 -13.59 17.83
CA THR A 162 -2.26 -12.84 18.35
C THR A 162 -3.52 -13.71 18.31
N MET A 163 -4.55 -13.34 19.07
CA MET A 163 -5.89 -13.94 18.98
C MET A 163 -6.52 -13.80 17.58
N ALA A 164 -6.05 -12.83 16.78
CA ALA A 164 -6.41 -12.68 15.38
C ALA A 164 -5.62 -13.59 14.42
N GLY A 165 -4.68 -14.39 14.93
CA GLY A 165 -3.90 -15.35 14.16
C GLY A 165 -2.60 -14.80 13.57
N ASP A 166 -2.14 -13.62 14.03
CA ASP A 166 -0.97 -12.94 13.47
C ASP A 166 0.31 -13.21 14.23
N GLU A 167 1.40 -13.45 13.51
CA GLU A 167 2.74 -13.56 14.09
C GLU A 167 3.22 -12.22 14.61
N TYR A 168 3.85 -12.25 15.79
CA TYR A 168 4.41 -11.05 16.39
C TYR A 168 5.76 -11.29 17.07
N ARG A 169 6.50 -10.21 17.27
CA ARG A 169 7.72 -10.18 18.08
C ARG A 169 7.77 -8.92 18.95
N GLY A 170 8.65 -8.94 19.95
CA GLY A 170 8.73 -7.91 20.98
C GLY A 170 7.87 -8.21 22.21
N ASP A 171 7.84 -7.26 23.13
CA ASP A 171 7.11 -7.38 24.39
C ASP A 171 5.59 -7.41 24.14
N VAL A 172 4.89 -8.39 24.74
CA VAL A 172 3.43 -8.52 24.63
C VAL A 172 2.69 -7.36 25.30
N ASP A 173 3.33 -6.74 26.29
CA ASP A 173 2.80 -5.62 27.07
C ASP A 173 3.27 -4.25 26.51
N ALA A 174 3.91 -4.23 25.33
CA ALA A 174 4.36 -2.99 24.70
C ALA A 174 3.16 -2.04 24.48
N PRO A 175 3.31 -0.74 24.83
CA PRO A 175 2.21 0.23 24.73
C PRO A 175 1.83 0.57 23.29
N VAL A 176 2.68 0.23 22.32
CA VAL A 176 2.47 0.49 20.89
C VAL A 176 2.59 -0.82 20.12
N VAL A 177 1.67 -1.03 19.18
CA VAL A 177 1.74 -2.15 18.24
C VAL A 177 1.92 -1.60 16.84
N VAL A 178 2.91 -2.10 16.10
CA VAL A 178 3.10 -1.80 14.69
C VAL A 178 2.71 -3.03 13.89
N ILE A 179 1.69 -2.90 13.05
CA ILE A 179 1.20 -3.95 12.15
C ILE A 179 1.79 -3.69 10.77
N GLU A 180 2.69 -4.54 10.32
CA GLU A 180 3.29 -4.51 8.99
C GLU A 180 2.48 -5.38 8.03
N TYR A 181 1.93 -4.78 6.98
CA TYR A 181 1.48 -5.49 5.80
C TYR A 181 2.62 -5.54 4.77
N SER A 182 3.12 -6.75 4.51
CA SER A 182 4.31 -6.99 3.69
C SER A 182 4.07 -8.01 2.59
N ASP A 183 4.99 -8.04 1.62
CA ASP A 183 5.00 -8.97 0.50
C ASP A 183 6.43 -9.49 0.29
N PHE A 184 6.62 -10.81 0.42
CA PHE A 184 7.94 -11.43 0.33
C PHE A 184 8.65 -11.25 -1.02
N GLN A 185 7.94 -10.98 -2.12
CA GLN A 185 8.56 -10.66 -3.43
C GLN A 185 8.79 -9.18 -3.65
N CYS A 186 8.27 -8.31 -2.79
CA CYS A 186 8.37 -6.88 -2.97
C CYS A 186 9.79 -6.39 -2.62
N PRO A 187 10.52 -5.76 -3.56
CA PRO A 187 11.88 -5.28 -3.31
C PRO A 187 11.92 -4.17 -2.23
N PHE A 188 10.84 -3.41 -2.05
CA PHE A 188 10.76 -2.41 -0.99
C PHE A 188 10.55 -3.04 0.39
N CYS A 189 9.81 -4.14 0.47
CA CYS A 189 9.66 -4.91 1.71
C CYS A 189 11.02 -5.51 2.12
N GLY A 190 11.71 -6.15 1.16
CA GLY A 190 13.07 -6.65 1.41
C GLY A 190 14.05 -5.56 1.83
N ARG A 191 13.99 -4.37 1.22
CA ARG A 191 14.78 -3.21 1.66
C ARG A 191 14.46 -2.80 3.09
N HIS A 192 13.18 -2.75 3.47
CA HIS A 192 12.77 -2.42 4.83
C HIS A 192 13.37 -3.42 5.83
N VAL A 193 13.24 -4.72 5.57
CA VAL A 193 13.78 -5.78 6.42
C VAL A 193 15.30 -5.69 6.59
N VAL A 194 16.03 -5.36 5.51
CA VAL A 194 17.51 -5.30 5.55
C VAL A 194 18.04 -3.97 6.11
N GLU A 195 17.44 -2.84 5.74
CA GLU A 195 18.03 -1.51 5.98
C GLU A 195 17.36 -0.75 7.14
N THR A 196 16.08 -1.00 7.41
CA THR A 196 15.29 -0.21 8.37
C THR A 196 14.95 -1.00 9.63
N GLN A 197 14.46 -2.22 9.47
CA GLN A 197 13.95 -3.02 10.58
C GLN A 197 14.97 -3.26 11.71
N PRO A 198 16.27 -3.54 11.46
CA PRO A 198 17.23 -3.76 12.55
C PRO A 198 17.39 -2.55 13.47
N VAL A 199 17.31 -1.33 12.91
CA VAL A 199 17.34 -0.09 13.70
C VAL A 199 16.07 0.06 14.53
N LEU A 200 14.90 -0.28 13.96
CA LEU A 200 13.63 -0.23 14.68
C LEU A 200 13.58 -1.27 15.81
N ASP A 201 14.19 -2.44 15.58
CA ASP A 201 14.28 -3.48 16.58
C ASP A 201 15.09 -3.00 17.80
N GLU A 202 16.30 -2.49 17.58
CA GLU A 202 17.16 -1.97 18.64
C GLU A 202 16.52 -0.80 19.41
N GLU A 203 15.88 0.14 18.71
CA GLU A 203 15.33 1.36 19.32
C GLU A 203 13.99 1.13 20.06
N PHE A 204 13.16 0.19 19.57
CA PHE A 204 11.76 0.07 20.01
C PHE A 204 11.32 -1.34 20.39
N VAL A 205 11.67 -2.37 19.63
CA VAL A 205 11.19 -3.74 19.88
C VAL A 205 11.93 -4.34 21.07
N ASP A 206 13.26 -4.31 21.04
CA ASP A 206 14.14 -4.83 22.09
C ASP A 206 14.03 -4.05 23.40
N THR A 207 13.58 -2.79 23.32
CA THR A 207 13.33 -1.94 24.49
C THR A 207 11.93 -2.08 25.08
N GLY A 208 11.08 -2.93 24.49
CA GLY A 208 9.70 -3.17 24.94
C GLY A 208 8.74 -2.01 24.68
N LYS A 209 9.12 -1.03 23.84
CA LYS A 209 8.26 0.10 23.48
C LYS A 209 7.27 -0.25 22.38
N VAL A 210 7.65 -1.17 21.49
CA VAL A 210 6.86 -1.59 20.34
C VAL A 210 6.78 -3.11 20.29
N ARG A 211 5.56 -3.63 20.06
CA ARG A 211 5.32 -4.97 19.55
C ARG A 211 5.15 -4.90 18.04
N TRP A 212 5.85 -5.75 17.31
CA TRP A 212 5.78 -5.80 15.86
C TRP A 212 4.95 -7.00 15.42
N VAL A 213 3.92 -6.77 14.60
CA VAL A 213 2.99 -7.77 14.09
C VAL A 213 3.13 -7.83 12.57
N PHE A 214 3.21 -9.02 11.99
CA PHE A 214 3.30 -9.20 10.54
C PHE A 214 1.97 -9.68 9.97
N LYS A 215 1.58 -9.15 8.81
CA LYS A 215 0.44 -9.60 8.00
C LYS A 215 0.82 -9.70 6.53
N HIS A 216 0.31 -10.72 5.86
CA HIS A 216 0.58 -10.94 4.43
C HIS A 216 -0.24 -10.01 3.54
N PHE A 217 0.39 -9.41 2.53
CA PHE A 217 -0.29 -8.63 1.50
C PHE A 217 0.31 -8.85 0.10
N PRO A 218 0.23 -10.10 -0.43
CA PRO A 218 0.78 -10.42 -1.75
C PRO A 218 0.13 -9.58 -2.85
N LEU A 219 0.93 -8.83 -3.59
CA LEU A 219 0.46 -8.01 -4.70
C LEU A 219 0.29 -8.86 -5.96
N ASN A 220 -0.70 -8.53 -6.80
CA ASN A 220 -0.97 -9.29 -8.04
C ASN A 220 0.22 -9.34 -9.02
N ILE A 221 1.13 -8.37 -8.94
CA ILE A 221 2.36 -8.32 -9.76
C ILE A 221 3.46 -9.28 -9.26
N HIS A 222 3.25 -9.92 -8.10
CA HIS A 222 4.17 -10.81 -7.43
C HIS A 222 3.55 -12.23 -7.33
N PRO A 223 3.64 -13.03 -8.42
CA PRO A 223 2.87 -14.27 -8.54
C PRO A 223 3.28 -15.38 -7.56
N GLN A 224 4.47 -15.31 -6.96
CA GLN A 224 4.97 -16.29 -5.98
C GLN A 224 4.90 -15.78 -4.53
N ALA A 225 4.50 -14.53 -4.30
CA ALA A 225 4.33 -13.99 -2.95
C ALA A 225 3.33 -14.79 -2.10
N PRO A 226 2.17 -15.26 -2.63
CA PRO A 226 1.27 -16.10 -1.85
C PRO A 226 1.93 -17.42 -1.40
N ALA A 227 2.69 -18.05 -2.29
CA ALA A 227 3.39 -19.30 -1.99
C ALA A 227 4.51 -19.11 -0.94
N ALA A 228 5.24 -17.99 -1.02
CA ALA A 228 6.20 -17.60 0.01
C ALA A 228 5.52 -17.32 1.36
N GLY A 229 4.36 -16.66 1.36
CA GLY A 229 3.54 -16.47 2.56
C GLY A 229 3.13 -17.80 3.18
N ALA A 230 2.67 -18.77 2.38
CA ALA A 230 2.34 -20.10 2.87
C ALA A 230 3.57 -20.85 3.44
N ALA A 231 4.74 -20.70 2.82
CA ALA A 231 5.99 -21.26 3.37
C ALA A 231 6.34 -20.65 4.73
N ALA A 232 6.17 -19.33 4.91
CA ALA A 232 6.33 -18.67 6.19
C ALA A 232 5.35 -19.22 7.22
N GLU A 233 4.06 -19.31 6.87
CA GLU A 233 3.00 -19.87 7.72
C GLU A 233 3.23 -21.33 8.13
N CYS A 234 3.80 -22.16 7.25
CA CYS A 234 4.14 -23.55 7.57
C CYS A 234 5.37 -23.67 8.47
N ALA A 235 6.30 -22.71 8.41
CA ALA A 235 7.40 -22.61 9.38
C ALA A 235 6.89 -22.08 10.73
N ALA A 236 5.90 -21.20 10.68
CA ALA A 236 5.20 -20.62 11.82
C ALA A 236 4.53 -21.70 12.69
N ASP A 237 3.91 -22.71 12.05
CA ASP A 237 3.35 -23.89 12.74
C ASP A 237 4.40 -24.74 13.49
N GLN A 238 5.69 -24.41 13.35
CA GLN A 238 6.83 -25.01 14.02
C GLN A 238 7.71 -23.98 14.75
N ASP A 239 7.13 -22.83 15.15
CA ASP A 239 7.78 -21.74 15.89
C ASP A 239 8.98 -21.10 15.15
N LYS A 240 8.97 -21.13 13.80
CA LYS A 240 10.05 -20.64 12.93
C LYS A 240 9.61 -19.61 11.90
N PHE A 241 8.54 -18.87 12.18
CA PHE A 241 8.06 -17.83 11.27
C PHE A 241 9.13 -16.79 10.96
N TRP A 242 9.75 -16.19 11.99
CA TRP A 242 10.68 -15.08 11.83
C TRP A 242 11.97 -15.50 11.11
N GLU A 243 12.50 -16.69 11.40
CA GLU A 243 13.66 -17.21 10.69
C GLU A 243 13.34 -17.55 9.22
N MET A 244 12.15 -18.11 8.94
CA MET A 244 11.71 -18.31 7.55
C MET A 244 11.46 -16.98 6.84
N HIS A 245 10.88 -16.00 7.52
CA HIS A 245 10.65 -14.65 7.02
C HIS A 245 11.97 -14.01 6.56
N GLU A 246 13.01 -14.06 7.38
CA GLU A 246 14.35 -13.54 7.02
C GLU A 246 14.92 -14.29 5.81
N LEU A 247 14.89 -15.62 5.82
CA LEU A 247 15.39 -16.44 4.72
C LEU A 247 14.65 -16.18 3.40
N LEU A 248 13.33 -15.97 3.43
CA LEU A 248 12.54 -15.65 2.24
C LEU A 248 12.96 -14.31 1.64
N PHE A 249 13.15 -13.27 2.45
CA PHE A 249 13.63 -11.97 1.97
C PHE A 249 15.09 -11.99 1.50
N GLU A 250 15.94 -12.80 2.11
CA GLU A 250 17.33 -12.97 1.66
C GLU A 250 17.43 -13.72 0.33
N ASN A 251 16.51 -14.64 0.05
CA ASN A 251 16.61 -15.58 -1.07
C ASN A 251 15.60 -15.31 -2.20
N VAL A 252 15.02 -14.10 -2.30
CA VAL A 252 13.98 -13.75 -3.30
C VAL A 252 14.34 -14.18 -4.72
N GLN A 253 15.60 -13.97 -5.15
CA GLN A 253 16.05 -14.36 -6.49
C GLN A 253 16.02 -15.87 -6.73
N ALA A 254 16.23 -16.68 -5.70
CA ALA A 254 16.28 -18.14 -5.81
C ALA A 254 14.88 -18.74 -5.98
N TRP A 255 13.90 -18.27 -5.21
CA TRP A 255 12.54 -18.80 -5.24
C TRP A 255 11.57 -18.03 -6.15
N SER A 256 11.90 -16.83 -6.64
CA SER A 256 11.06 -16.09 -7.61
C SER A 256 11.12 -16.67 -9.03
N ILE A 257 10.83 -17.96 -9.15
CA ILE A 257 10.81 -18.77 -10.36
C ILE A 257 9.42 -19.40 -10.52
N SER A 258 9.18 -20.19 -11.58
CA SER A 258 7.85 -20.76 -11.85
C SER A 258 7.37 -21.75 -10.79
N ASP A 259 8.29 -22.52 -10.20
CA ASP A 259 8.03 -23.45 -9.11
C ASP A 259 9.00 -23.15 -7.95
N PRO A 260 8.54 -22.44 -6.89
CA PRO A 260 9.38 -22.09 -5.76
C PRO A 260 9.56 -23.22 -4.75
N THR A 261 8.74 -24.28 -4.83
CA THR A 261 8.63 -25.33 -3.81
C THR A 261 9.98 -25.96 -3.43
N PRO A 262 10.87 -26.33 -4.37
CA PRO A 262 12.15 -26.92 -4.02
C PRO A 262 13.03 -26.00 -3.17
N VAL A 263 12.93 -24.68 -3.37
CA VAL A 263 13.69 -23.71 -2.59
C VAL A 263 13.09 -23.60 -1.18
N PHE A 264 11.77 -23.55 -1.05
CA PHE A 264 11.12 -23.52 0.27
C PHE A 264 11.46 -24.76 1.11
N LEU A 265 11.54 -25.95 0.50
CA LEU A 265 11.96 -27.17 1.20
C LEU A 265 13.43 -27.13 1.63
N ASP A 266 14.31 -26.52 0.84
CA ASP A 266 15.70 -26.31 1.21
C ASP A 266 15.82 -25.34 2.39
N LEU A 267 15.11 -24.21 2.35
CA LEU A 267 15.07 -23.25 3.47
C LEU A 267 14.51 -23.89 4.74
N ALA A 268 13.42 -24.67 4.64
CA ALA A 268 12.87 -25.41 5.78
C ALA A 268 13.88 -26.42 6.36
N THR A 269 14.67 -27.07 5.52
CA THR A 269 15.75 -27.97 5.96
C THR A 269 16.85 -27.19 6.69
N GLN A 270 17.21 -25.98 6.23
CA GLN A 270 18.19 -25.12 6.89
C GLN A 270 17.74 -24.67 8.29
N LEU A 271 16.43 -24.57 8.51
CA LEU A 271 15.82 -24.24 9.80
C LEU A 271 15.60 -25.44 10.73
N ASP A 272 16.07 -26.63 10.33
CA ASP A 272 15.87 -27.90 11.06
C ASP A 272 14.39 -28.23 11.33
N LEU A 273 13.48 -27.85 10.41
CA LEU A 273 12.06 -28.16 10.53
C LEU A 273 11.77 -29.66 10.39
N ASN A 274 10.64 -30.10 10.97
CA ASN A 274 10.07 -31.38 10.62
C ASN A 274 9.54 -31.32 9.17
N MET A 275 10.31 -31.89 8.25
CA MET A 275 9.99 -31.88 6.83
C MET A 275 8.67 -32.58 6.50
N ALA A 276 8.27 -33.61 7.25
CA ALA A 276 7.00 -34.29 6.99
C ALA A 276 5.81 -33.37 7.28
N ASP A 277 5.88 -32.61 8.38
CA ASP A 277 4.83 -31.67 8.77
C ASP A 277 4.83 -30.44 7.84
N PHE A 278 6.02 -29.93 7.49
CA PHE A 278 6.17 -28.79 6.58
C PHE A 278 5.66 -29.11 5.16
N GLU A 279 6.05 -30.27 4.59
CA GLU A 279 5.53 -30.72 3.28
C GLU A 279 4.03 -30.93 3.31
N SER A 280 3.49 -31.50 4.39
CA SER A 280 2.05 -31.69 4.56
C SER A 280 1.31 -30.35 4.66
N CYS A 281 1.88 -29.36 5.34
CA CYS A 281 1.31 -28.01 5.44
C CYS A 281 1.31 -27.29 4.09
N LEU A 282 2.45 -27.29 3.37
CA LEU A 282 2.58 -26.66 2.06
C LEU A 282 1.65 -27.27 1.00
N ALA A 283 1.35 -28.56 1.11
CA ALA A 283 0.42 -29.25 0.22
C ALA A 283 -1.06 -29.00 0.58
N GLY A 284 -1.33 -28.47 1.77
CA GLY A 284 -2.67 -28.17 2.27
C GLY A 284 -3.15 -26.75 1.92
N ASP A 285 -4.41 -26.47 2.24
CA ASP A 285 -5.04 -25.18 1.95
C ASP A 285 -4.94 -24.18 3.13
N ASP A 286 -4.66 -24.66 4.35
CA ASP A 286 -4.78 -23.85 5.57
C ASP A 286 -3.80 -22.67 5.61
N ALA A 287 -2.53 -22.88 5.24
CA ALA A 287 -1.53 -21.82 5.20
C ALA A 287 -1.88 -20.75 4.15
N MET A 288 -2.35 -21.19 2.98
CA MET A 288 -2.82 -20.28 1.93
C MET A 288 -4.09 -19.52 2.35
N ALA A 289 -4.98 -20.15 3.13
CA ALA A 289 -6.16 -19.49 3.67
C ALA A 289 -5.77 -18.34 4.62
N ARG A 290 -4.80 -18.54 5.52
CA ARG A 290 -4.27 -17.49 6.41
C ARG A 290 -3.71 -16.30 5.62
N VAL A 291 -2.88 -16.57 4.61
CA VAL A 291 -2.36 -15.53 3.70
C VAL A 291 -3.49 -14.75 3.02
N GLN A 292 -4.55 -15.44 2.57
CA GLN A 292 -5.69 -14.83 1.90
C GLN A 292 -6.59 -14.02 2.85
N GLU A 293 -6.72 -14.47 4.11
CA GLU A 293 -7.43 -13.76 5.16
C GLU A 293 -6.73 -12.43 5.48
N ASP A 294 -5.42 -12.45 5.68
CA ASP A 294 -4.61 -11.24 5.87
C ASP A 294 -4.73 -10.27 4.71
N PHE A 295 -4.54 -10.77 3.48
CA PHE A 295 -4.69 -9.96 2.29
C PHE A 295 -6.06 -9.28 2.29
N THR A 296 -7.14 -10.05 2.50
CA THR A 296 -8.52 -9.55 2.49
C THR A 296 -8.77 -8.51 3.57
N ALA A 297 -8.27 -8.75 4.78
CA ALA A 297 -8.37 -7.84 5.92
C ALA A 297 -7.62 -6.52 5.68
N GLY A 298 -6.49 -6.56 4.97
CA GLY A 298 -5.69 -5.39 4.63
C GLY A 298 -6.25 -4.53 3.49
N ARG A 299 -7.08 -5.09 2.60
CA ARG A 299 -7.55 -4.40 1.37
C ARG A 299 -8.13 -2.99 1.59
N PRO A 300 -8.91 -2.71 2.66
CA PRO A 300 -9.44 -1.37 2.89
C PRO A 300 -8.36 -0.35 3.32
N TYR A 301 -7.21 -0.80 3.81
CA TYR A 301 -6.19 0.04 4.46
C TYR A 301 -4.87 0.12 3.69
N VAL A 302 -4.58 -0.88 2.85
CA VAL A 302 -3.27 -1.07 2.22
C VAL A 302 -3.38 -0.86 0.71
N GLN A 303 -2.63 0.11 0.19
CA GLN A 303 -2.57 0.43 -1.25
C GLN A 303 -1.30 -0.11 -1.93
N GLY A 304 -0.32 -0.55 -1.14
CA GLY A 304 0.96 -1.09 -1.60
C GLY A 304 1.81 -1.56 -0.42
N THR A 305 2.88 -2.27 -0.70
CA THR A 305 3.74 -2.87 0.34
C THR A 305 5.16 -2.27 0.32
N PRO A 306 5.79 -2.11 1.50
CA PRO A 306 5.22 -2.35 2.82
C PRO A 306 4.28 -1.20 3.23
N THR A 307 3.28 -1.50 4.05
CA THR A 307 2.45 -0.50 4.74
C THR A 307 2.41 -0.85 6.22
N PHE A 308 2.55 0.15 7.08
CA PHE A 308 2.59 -0.03 8.53
C PHE A 308 1.40 0.68 9.18
N ILE A 309 0.77 0.03 10.14
CA ILE A 309 -0.32 0.61 10.93
C ILE A 309 0.14 0.66 12.38
N VAL A 310 0.37 1.87 12.88
CA VAL A 310 0.81 2.11 14.26
C VAL A 310 -0.42 2.27 15.15
N MET A 311 -0.67 1.29 16.00
CA MET A 311 -1.79 1.22 16.92
C MET A 311 -1.37 1.67 18.32
N VAL A 312 -2.03 2.69 18.86
CA VAL A 312 -1.86 3.14 20.25
C VAL A 312 -3.17 3.58 20.86
N GLY A 313 -3.50 3.07 22.06
CA GLY A 313 -4.68 3.50 22.80
C GLY A 313 -6.02 3.34 22.04
N GLY A 314 -6.11 2.37 21.12
CA GLY A 314 -7.27 2.19 20.24
C GLY A 314 -7.34 3.17 19.07
N GLN A 315 -6.25 3.84 18.72
CA GLN A 315 -6.15 4.67 17.51
C GLN A 315 -5.07 4.11 16.58
N GLY A 316 -5.33 4.13 15.28
CA GLY A 316 -4.42 3.64 14.25
C GLY A 316 -3.91 4.77 13.36
N ARG A 317 -2.61 4.80 13.07
CA ARG A 317 -2.00 5.68 12.06
C ARG A 317 -1.30 4.86 10.99
N ILE A 318 -1.67 5.09 9.72
CA ILE A 318 -1.05 4.44 8.58
C ILE A 318 0.24 5.19 8.18
N ILE A 319 1.30 4.42 7.94
CA ILE A 319 2.59 4.86 7.41
C ILE A 319 2.86 4.02 6.15
N PRO A 320 2.71 4.59 4.95
CA PRO A 320 2.94 3.85 3.71
C PRO A 320 4.42 3.85 3.30
N GLY A 321 4.87 2.71 2.76
CA GLY A 321 6.15 2.55 2.08
C GLY A 321 7.36 2.32 2.98
N ALA A 322 8.43 1.82 2.39
CA ALA A 322 9.72 1.58 3.05
C ALA A 322 10.47 2.89 3.28
N LEU A 323 10.13 3.58 4.37
CA LEU A 323 10.80 4.80 4.82
C LEU A 323 12.25 4.50 5.28
N PRO A 324 13.18 5.47 5.15
CA PRO A 324 14.48 5.39 5.82
C PRO A 324 14.31 5.28 7.34
N ALA A 325 15.20 4.54 8.01
CA ALA A 325 15.14 4.29 9.45
C ALA A 325 14.92 5.55 10.29
N GLU A 326 15.67 6.62 10.03
CA GLU A 326 15.53 7.90 10.77
C GLU A 326 14.11 8.50 10.66
N SER A 327 13.52 8.47 9.46
CA SER A 327 12.16 8.98 9.24
C SER A 327 11.11 8.10 9.93
N PHE A 328 11.32 6.79 9.94
CA PHE A 328 10.45 5.85 10.62
C PHE A 328 10.51 6.02 12.15
N VAL A 329 11.72 6.13 12.71
CA VAL A 329 11.96 6.43 14.14
C VAL A 329 11.23 7.72 14.55
N GLN A 330 11.34 8.77 13.74
CA GLN A 330 10.62 10.03 14.00
C GLN A 330 9.09 9.84 13.95
N ALA A 331 8.58 9.03 13.02
CA ALA A 331 7.16 8.75 12.93
C ALA A 331 6.63 7.97 14.14
N ILE A 332 7.35 6.94 14.61
CA ILE A 332 7.00 6.18 15.82
C ILE A 332 7.08 7.07 17.06
N ASN A 333 8.17 7.84 17.22
CA ASN A 333 8.32 8.76 18.36
C ASN A 333 7.20 9.81 18.41
N SER A 334 6.80 10.36 17.26
CA SER A 334 5.67 11.28 17.18
C SER A 334 4.36 10.67 17.65
N VAL A 335 4.18 9.35 17.52
CA VAL A 335 2.99 8.64 18.02
C VAL A 335 3.14 8.33 19.51
N LEU A 336 4.32 7.89 19.96
CA LEU A 336 4.63 7.63 21.37
C LEU A 336 4.47 8.89 22.24
N ASP A 337 4.94 10.04 21.77
CA ASP A 337 4.86 11.31 22.49
C ASP A 337 3.43 11.83 22.62
N ALA A 338 2.53 11.44 21.71
CA ALA A 338 1.13 11.85 21.75
C ALA A 338 0.30 11.10 22.81
N VAL A 339 0.88 10.04 23.40
CA VAL A 339 0.21 9.10 24.31
C VAL A 339 0.72 9.23 25.75
N GLN A 340 1.85 9.92 25.96
CA GLN A 340 2.41 10.29 27.27
C GLN A 340 1.80 11.59 27.81
#